data_AF-A0A1V1TV38-F1
#
_entry.id   AF-A0A1V1TV38-F1
#
_cell.length_a   1.000
_cell.length_b   1.000
_cell.length_c   1.000
_cell.angle_alpha   90.00
_cell.angle_beta   90.00
_cell.angle_gamma   90.00
#
_symmetry.space_group_name_H-M   'P 1'
#
loop_
_entity.id
_entity.type
_entity.pdbx_description
1 polymer ?
#
loop_
_entity_poly.entity_id
_entity_poly.type
_entity_poly.pdbx_seq_one_letter_code
_entity_poly.pdbx_strand_id
1 'polypeptide(L)'
;MLHRQKDNGNLDLPNATDFTARPEDEEQPQSLSLGAFAVNIGDSESSSSLNCPPSKERLPIFPDFLLPGTFDRNLAAFKAQLKEATAQRTFYPLIPLHISRRLIDNSFADVMVEHPFISLACFMTLLEAQYATSTVGPAEDASRWALVNAVLALAIRFKTAVGSESDISPVTESFYQNSVMVVRQLILQDPNLLSVQALLAIAVFSRGLPDPQAFILLTTNASRHLEILSRRRFVGNFTSPVIYDGDQFERVYEVSNRLSEEASLIMQRQMYEPTGTGIL
;
A
#
# COMPACT_ATOMS: atom_id res chain seq x y z
N MET A 1 -3.06 -0.51 69.40
CA MET A 1 -2.76 0.93 69.44
C MET A 1 -2.75 1.43 68.00
N LEU A 2 -3.88 1.95 67.49
CA LEU A 2 -4.22 3.39 67.42
C LEU A 2 -3.12 4.14 66.63
N HIS A 3 -3.33 4.61 65.40
CA HIS A 3 -4.26 5.70 65.09
C HIS A 3 -4.71 5.75 63.61
N ARG A 4 -5.83 6.45 63.42
CA ARG A 4 -6.74 6.54 62.27
C ARG A 4 -6.97 8.02 61.98
N GLN A 5 -6.92 8.46 60.71
CA GLN A 5 -7.56 9.68 60.18
C GLN A 5 -7.42 9.60 58.65
N LYS A 6 -8.43 9.48 57.78
CA LYS A 6 -9.76 10.11 57.60
C LYS A 6 -9.71 11.63 57.56
N ASP A 7 -9.68 12.17 56.34
CA ASP A 7 -10.28 13.47 56.03
C ASP A 7 -11.22 13.33 54.83
N ASN A 8 -12.47 13.73 55.10
CA ASN A 8 -13.57 13.95 54.18
C ASN A 8 -13.56 15.45 53.83
N GLY A 9 -13.61 15.79 52.55
CA GLY A 9 -13.88 17.16 52.08
C GLY A 9 -15.03 17.11 51.09
N ASN A 10 -16.15 17.71 51.48
CA ASN A 10 -17.47 17.66 50.86
C ASN A 10 -17.63 18.74 49.77
N LEU A 11 -18.39 18.40 48.73
CA LEU A 11 -19.36 19.19 47.92
C LEU A 11 -19.16 20.71 47.74
N ASP A 12 -19.19 21.15 46.48
CA ASP A 12 -20.09 22.24 46.04
C ASP A 12 -20.42 22.14 44.53
N LEU A 13 -21.70 21.89 44.25
CA LEU A 13 -22.40 22.09 42.96
C LEU A 13 -23.20 23.39 43.07
N PRO A 14 -23.28 24.20 42.00
CA PRO A 14 -24.43 25.09 41.82
C PRO A 14 -25.42 24.52 40.79
N ASN A 15 -26.69 24.58 41.17
CA ASN A 15 -27.85 24.10 40.42
C ASN A 15 -28.61 25.29 39.81
N ALA A 16 -29.10 25.09 38.59
CA ALA A 16 -30.31 25.59 37.92
C ALA A 16 -30.72 27.08 37.96
N THR A 17 -31.07 27.61 36.76
CA THR A 17 -32.33 28.28 36.30
C THR A 17 -31.97 29.43 35.35
N ASP A 18 -32.30 29.30 34.05
CA ASP A 18 -33.55 29.76 33.40
C ASP A 18 -33.33 31.13 32.74
N PHE A 19 -33.39 31.18 31.41
CA PHE A 19 -33.87 32.37 30.68
C PHE A 19 -34.24 31.97 29.25
N THR A 20 -35.54 31.89 29.06
CA THR A 20 -36.28 31.92 27.80
C THR A 20 -36.05 33.26 27.07
N ALA A 21 -35.90 33.24 25.74
CA ALA A 21 -36.59 34.10 24.75
C ALA A 21 -35.83 34.24 23.41
N ARG A 22 -36.50 33.77 22.35
CA ARG A 22 -36.43 34.20 20.94
C ARG A 22 -37.08 35.61 20.80
N PRO A 23 -36.89 36.41 19.71
CA PRO A 23 -37.33 36.09 18.32
C PRO A 23 -36.31 36.54 17.22
N GLU A 24 -36.26 35.85 16.08
CA GLU A 24 -36.83 36.18 14.74
C GLU A 24 -36.26 37.46 14.08
N ASP A 25 -35.65 37.27 12.90
CA ASP A 25 -35.89 38.10 11.71
C ASP A 25 -35.47 37.32 10.44
N GLU A 26 -36.42 37.21 9.54
CA GLU A 26 -36.35 36.68 8.19
C GLU A 26 -35.70 37.70 7.24
N GLU A 27 -34.92 37.26 6.24
CA GLU A 27 -35.00 37.81 4.87
C GLU A 27 -34.19 36.95 3.86
N GLN A 28 -34.88 36.49 2.81
CA GLN A 28 -34.37 35.99 1.53
C GLN A 28 -35.10 36.78 0.40
N PRO A 29 -34.80 36.59 -0.90
CA PRO A 29 -33.56 36.86 -1.62
C PRO A 29 -33.83 37.81 -2.83
N GLN A 30 -32.82 38.44 -3.42
CA GLN A 30 -32.99 39.25 -4.64
C GLN A 30 -32.25 38.67 -5.85
N SER A 31 -33.04 38.36 -6.87
CA SER A 31 -32.70 38.05 -8.25
C SER A 31 -32.27 39.30 -9.03
N LEU A 32 -31.30 39.18 -9.95
CA LEU A 32 -31.10 40.17 -11.02
C LEU A 32 -30.87 39.54 -12.40
N SER A 33 -31.41 40.28 -13.36
CA SER A 33 -31.87 39.90 -14.69
C SER A 33 -30.83 40.09 -15.80
N LEU A 34 -31.06 39.30 -16.85
CA LEU A 34 -30.62 39.39 -18.24
C LEU A 34 -30.62 40.82 -18.84
N GLY A 35 -29.62 41.12 -19.67
CA GLY A 35 -29.58 42.26 -20.59
C GLY A 35 -28.78 41.93 -21.84
N ALA A 36 -29.48 41.69 -22.95
CA ALA A 36 -28.92 41.51 -24.30
C ALA A 36 -28.50 42.86 -24.91
N PHE A 37 -27.57 42.88 -25.89
CA PHE A 37 -27.70 43.70 -27.10
C PHE A 37 -26.64 43.37 -28.19
N ALA A 38 -27.19 43.13 -29.39
CA ALA A 38 -26.71 43.44 -30.74
C ALA A 38 -25.41 42.85 -31.33
N VAL A 39 -25.68 42.03 -32.35
CA VAL A 39 -24.87 41.68 -33.52
C VAL A 39 -24.48 42.92 -34.33
N ASN A 40 -23.25 42.95 -34.87
CA ASN A 40 -22.99 43.65 -36.12
C ASN A 40 -22.09 42.81 -37.03
N ILE A 41 -22.54 42.66 -38.28
CA ILE A 41 -21.97 41.88 -39.37
C ILE A 41 -21.01 42.78 -40.14
N GLY A 42 -19.84 42.27 -40.48
CA GLY A 42 -18.87 42.91 -41.35
C GLY A 42 -17.91 41.88 -41.91
N ASP A 43 -18.20 41.40 -43.11
CA ASP A 43 -17.34 40.53 -43.91
C ASP A 43 -16.07 41.25 -44.33
N SER A 44 -14.92 40.56 -44.22
CA SER A 44 -13.78 40.71 -45.13
C SER A 44 -12.80 39.56 -44.89
N GLU A 45 -12.74 38.65 -45.85
CA GLU A 45 -11.75 37.57 -45.94
C GLU A 45 -10.33 38.13 -45.92
N SER A 46 -9.47 37.54 -45.08
CA SER A 46 -8.02 37.53 -45.27
C SER A 46 -7.43 36.37 -44.50
N SER A 47 -7.00 35.36 -45.23
CA SER A 47 -6.35 34.15 -44.75
C SER A 47 -5.11 34.46 -43.91
N SER A 48 -5.11 34.05 -42.65
CA SER A 48 -3.88 33.80 -41.90
C SER A 48 -4.14 32.78 -40.79
N SER A 49 -3.64 31.57 -41.02
CA SER A 49 -3.58 30.47 -40.07
C SER A 49 -2.70 30.82 -38.87
N LEU A 50 -3.28 31.05 -37.69
CA LEU A 50 -2.54 31.09 -36.43
C LEU A 50 -3.37 30.48 -35.30
N ASN A 51 -2.96 29.27 -34.92
CA ASN A 51 -2.94 28.66 -33.58
C ASN A 51 -4.22 28.69 -32.73
N CYS A 52 -4.97 27.59 -32.79
CA CYS A 52 -5.81 27.13 -31.69
C CYS A 52 -4.94 26.31 -30.71
N PRO A 53 -4.92 26.58 -29.39
CA PRO A 53 -4.24 25.72 -28.45
C PRO A 53 -4.96 24.36 -28.39
N PRO A 54 -4.25 23.22 -28.36
CA PRO A 54 -4.91 21.93 -28.31
C PRO A 54 -5.71 21.83 -27.01
N SER A 55 -7.00 21.58 -27.18
CA SER A 55 -7.96 21.24 -26.14
C SER A 55 -7.41 20.14 -25.23
N LYS A 56 -7.42 20.40 -23.92
CA LYS A 56 -7.31 19.45 -22.79
C LYS A 56 -7.23 17.99 -23.26
N GLU A 57 -6.01 17.45 -23.23
CA GLU A 57 -5.74 16.03 -23.41
C GLU A 57 -6.70 15.22 -22.51
N ARG A 58 -7.70 14.60 -23.13
CA ARG A 58 -8.43 13.52 -22.47
C ARG A 58 -7.39 12.44 -22.22
N LEU A 59 -7.13 12.17 -20.94
CA LEU A 59 -6.27 11.07 -20.50
C LEU A 59 -6.65 9.80 -21.28
N PRO A 60 -5.68 9.08 -21.87
CA PRO A 60 -5.98 7.87 -22.65
C PRO A 60 -6.70 6.87 -21.74
N ILE A 61 -7.91 6.49 -22.15
CA ILE A 61 -8.88 5.70 -21.37
C ILE A 61 -8.45 4.23 -21.23
N PHE A 62 -7.36 3.81 -21.88
CA PHE A 62 -6.73 2.51 -21.70
C PHE A 62 -5.22 2.66 -21.89
N PRO A 63 -4.37 1.88 -21.18
CA PRO A 63 -2.95 1.91 -21.46
C PRO A 63 -2.70 1.41 -22.89
N ASP A 64 -1.94 2.15 -23.70
CA ASP A 64 -1.41 1.67 -24.99
C ASP A 64 -0.68 0.33 -24.85
N PHE A 65 -0.20 0.05 -23.62
CA PHE A 65 0.41 -1.20 -23.21
C PHE A 65 -0.49 -2.43 -23.47
N LEU A 66 -1.81 -2.30 -23.28
CA LEU A 66 -2.77 -3.40 -23.34
C LEU A 66 -3.56 -3.44 -24.65
N LEU A 67 -3.24 -2.60 -25.63
CA LEU A 67 -3.95 -2.63 -26.91
C LEU A 67 -3.65 -3.93 -27.67
N PRO A 68 -4.65 -4.54 -28.33
CA PRO A 68 -4.43 -5.67 -29.22
C PRO A 68 -3.39 -5.31 -30.30
N GLY A 69 -2.35 -6.12 -30.44
CA GLY A 69 -1.25 -5.90 -31.39
C GLY A 69 -0.05 -5.10 -30.87
N THR A 70 -0.16 -4.45 -29.70
CA THR A 70 1.00 -3.78 -29.04
C THR A 70 1.45 -4.52 -27.78
N PHE A 71 0.56 -5.29 -27.13
CA PHE A 71 0.85 -6.03 -25.90
C PHE A 71 2.10 -6.90 -26.02
N ASP A 72 2.18 -7.77 -27.03
CA ASP A 72 3.31 -8.70 -27.18
C ASP A 72 4.64 -7.95 -27.34
N ARG A 73 4.64 -6.85 -28.11
CA ARG A 73 5.82 -6.00 -28.30
C ARG A 73 6.22 -5.32 -26.99
N ASN A 74 5.27 -4.78 -26.26
CA ASN A 74 5.53 -4.09 -25.01
C ASN A 74 5.98 -5.06 -23.91
N LEU A 75 5.38 -6.25 -23.87
CA LEU A 75 5.79 -7.35 -22.99
C LEU A 75 7.20 -7.83 -23.34
N ALA A 76 7.54 -7.98 -24.62
CA ALA A 76 8.88 -8.34 -25.06
C ALA A 76 9.92 -7.28 -24.69
N ALA A 77 9.60 -5.99 -24.90
CA ALA A 77 10.47 -4.87 -24.50
C ALA A 77 10.69 -4.84 -22.98
N PHE A 78 9.62 -5.03 -22.21
CA PHE A 78 9.70 -5.13 -20.75
C PHE A 78 10.56 -6.33 -20.32
N LYS A 79 10.30 -7.53 -20.87
CA LYS A 79 11.11 -8.74 -20.62
C LYS A 79 12.60 -8.51 -20.95
N ALA A 80 12.94 -7.74 -21.98
CA ALA A 80 14.31 -7.38 -22.29
C ALA A 80 14.93 -6.45 -21.22
N GLN A 81 14.19 -5.45 -20.75
CA GLN A 81 14.63 -4.60 -19.63
C GLN A 81 14.85 -5.40 -18.35
N LEU A 82 13.99 -6.40 -18.08
CA LEU A 82 14.16 -7.30 -16.94
C LEU A 82 15.48 -8.09 -17.04
N LYS A 83 15.81 -8.64 -18.22
CA LYS A 83 17.07 -9.36 -18.41
C LYS A 83 18.29 -8.48 -18.12
N GLU A 84 18.26 -7.23 -18.58
CA GLU A 84 19.34 -6.27 -18.33
C GLU A 84 19.47 -5.93 -16.83
N ALA A 85 18.37 -5.60 -16.16
CA ALA A 85 18.38 -5.29 -14.72
C ALA A 85 18.85 -6.50 -13.88
N THR A 86 18.46 -7.72 -14.27
CA THR A 86 18.95 -8.96 -13.65
C THR A 86 20.47 -9.06 -13.75
N ALA A 87 21.04 -8.81 -14.95
CA ALA A 87 22.48 -8.87 -15.19
C ALA A 87 23.24 -7.81 -14.38
N GLN A 88 22.66 -6.61 -14.27
CA GLN A 88 23.24 -5.48 -13.52
C GLN A 88 22.99 -5.55 -12.00
N ARG A 89 22.15 -6.49 -11.53
CA ARG A 89 21.66 -6.57 -10.13
C ARG A 89 21.02 -5.25 -9.66
N THR A 90 20.31 -4.59 -10.56
CA THR A 90 19.59 -3.34 -10.30
C THR A 90 18.11 -3.60 -10.05
N PHE A 91 17.42 -2.60 -9.50
CA PHE A 91 15.97 -2.66 -9.34
C PHE A 91 15.26 -2.57 -10.69
N TYR A 92 14.13 -3.26 -10.77
CA TYR A 92 13.22 -3.17 -11.91
C TYR A 92 12.34 -1.93 -11.78
N PRO A 93 12.11 -1.17 -12.87
CA PRO A 93 11.22 -0.03 -12.84
C PRO A 93 9.77 -0.46 -12.55
N LEU A 94 9.04 0.38 -11.82
CA LEU A 94 7.60 0.21 -11.67
C LEU A 94 6.89 0.41 -13.03
N ILE A 95 5.77 -0.30 -13.22
CA ILE A 95 4.86 -0.06 -14.36
C ILE A 95 4.24 1.34 -14.28
N PRO A 96 3.60 1.88 -15.32
CA PRO A 96 2.94 3.18 -15.22
C PRO A 96 1.89 3.24 -14.11
N LEU A 97 1.87 4.35 -13.34
CA LEU A 97 1.05 4.51 -12.15
C LEU A 97 -0.44 4.17 -12.36
N HIS A 98 -1.04 4.65 -13.45
CA HIS A 98 -2.45 4.39 -13.75
C HIS A 98 -2.76 2.89 -13.91
N ILE A 99 -1.79 2.09 -14.40
CA ILE A 99 -1.90 0.63 -14.48
C ILE A 99 -1.83 0.03 -13.08
N SER A 100 -0.88 0.46 -12.25
CA SER A 100 -0.79 0.02 -10.86
C SER A 100 -2.05 0.33 -10.07
N ARG A 101 -2.59 1.55 -10.16
CA ARG A 101 -3.84 1.92 -9.47
C ARG A 101 -4.98 1.02 -9.90
N ARG A 102 -5.20 0.87 -11.21
CA ARG A 102 -6.26 0.00 -11.74
C ARG A 102 -6.07 -1.45 -11.31
N LEU A 103 -4.86 -1.99 -11.35
CA LEU A 103 -4.57 -3.34 -10.89
C LEU A 103 -4.97 -3.51 -9.42
N ILE A 104 -4.54 -2.58 -8.57
CA ILE A 104 -4.78 -2.62 -7.13
C ILE A 104 -6.26 -2.46 -6.81
N ASP A 105 -6.95 -1.49 -7.40
CA ASP A 105 -8.40 -1.29 -7.22
C ASP A 105 -9.21 -2.55 -7.53
N ASN A 106 -8.78 -3.34 -8.53
CA ASN A 106 -9.49 -4.53 -8.96
C ASN A 106 -9.08 -5.81 -8.21
N SER A 107 -7.98 -5.82 -7.45
CA SER A 107 -7.40 -7.04 -6.86
C SER A 107 -7.18 -6.99 -5.36
N PHE A 108 -7.10 -5.80 -4.75
CA PHE A 108 -6.63 -5.66 -3.38
C PHE A 108 -7.53 -6.36 -2.36
N ALA A 109 -8.85 -6.27 -2.53
CA ALA A 109 -9.81 -6.96 -1.66
C ALA A 109 -9.57 -8.47 -1.69
N ASP A 110 -9.35 -9.05 -2.87
CA ASP A 110 -9.09 -10.47 -3.03
C ASP A 110 -7.73 -10.87 -2.43
N VAL A 111 -6.69 -10.07 -2.67
CA VAL A 111 -5.32 -10.33 -2.18
C VAL A 111 -5.23 -10.25 -0.66
N MET A 112 -5.94 -9.31 -0.05
CA MET A 112 -5.82 -8.99 1.37
C MET A 112 -6.89 -9.67 2.23
N VAL A 113 -7.85 -10.40 1.66
CA VAL A 113 -8.98 -11.00 2.39
C VAL A 113 -8.50 -11.87 3.55
N GLU A 114 -7.48 -12.70 3.32
CA GLU A 114 -6.91 -13.55 4.38
C GLU A 114 -5.89 -12.80 5.24
N HIS A 115 -5.32 -11.68 4.77
CA HIS A 115 -4.19 -11.00 5.40
C HIS A 115 -4.41 -9.48 5.48
N PRO A 116 -5.37 -8.98 6.28
CA PRO A 116 -5.73 -7.56 6.31
C PRO A 116 -4.75 -6.69 7.11
N PHE A 117 -3.44 -6.81 6.85
CA PHE A 117 -2.40 -6.04 7.54
C PHE A 117 -2.32 -4.58 7.08
N ILE A 118 -2.96 -4.21 5.97
CA ILE A 118 -3.04 -2.83 5.48
C ILE A 118 -4.38 -2.57 4.75
N SER A 119 -4.92 -1.36 4.89
CA SER A 119 -6.15 -0.94 4.17
C SER A 119 -5.82 -0.47 2.76
N LEU A 120 -6.82 -0.53 1.86
CA LEU A 120 -6.68 -0.04 0.48
C LEU A 120 -6.29 1.45 0.47
N ALA A 121 -6.94 2.29 1.28
CA ALA A 121 -6.67 3.72 1.34
C ALA A 121 -5.22 4.03 1.78
N CYS A 122 -4.73 3.34 2.82
CA CYS A 122 -3.34 3.48 3.25
C CYS A 122 -2.38 3.00 2.15
N PHE A 123 -2.65 1.85 1.55
CA PHE A 123 -1.79 1.32 0.49
C PHE A 123 -1.74 2.24 -0.73
N MET A 124 -2.88 2.79 -1.17
CA MET A 124 -2.91 3.74 -2.28
C MET A 124 -2.12 5.02 -1.97
N THR A 125 -2.19 5.52 -0.74
CA THR A 125 -1.37 6.67 -0.32
C THR A 125 0.13 6.37 -0.43
N LEU A 126 0.56 5.18 0.00
CA LEU A 126 1.94 4.73 -0.10
C LEU A 126 2.38 4.50 -1.56
N LEU A 127 1.49 3.98 -2.39
CA LEU A 127 1.72 3.80 -3.82
C LEU A 127 2.01 5.14 -4.48
N GLU A 128 1.10 6.13 -4.34
CA GLU A 128 1.28 7.48 -4.89
C GLU A 128 2.55 8.15 -4.40
N ALA A 129 2.83 8.06 -3.09
CA ALA A 129 4.04 8.61 -2.50
C ALA A 129 5.31 7.97 -3.08
N GLN A 130 5.30 6.66 -3.36
CA GLN A 130 6.42 5.99 -3.99
C GLN A 130 6.63 6.50 -5.41
N TYR A 131 5.59 6.58 -6.24
CA TYR A 131 5.70 7.10 -7.61
C TYR A 131 6.17 8.56 -7.66
N ALA A 132 5.73 9.39 -6.70
CA ALA A 132 6.20 10.77 -6.59
C ALA A 132 7.69 10.88 -6.22
N THR A 133 8.21 9.88 -5.51
CA THR A 133 9.61 9.88 -5.03
C THR A 133 10.57 9.20 -6.02
N SER A 134 10.25 7.99 -6.47
CA SER A 134 11.07 7.19 -7.37
C SER A 134 10.30 6.00 -7.94
N THR A 135 10.47 5.75 -9.24
CA THR A 135 9.94 4.58 -9.94
C THR A 135 10.98 3.49 -10.19
N VAL A 136 12.25 3.69 -9.80
CA VAL A 136 13.39 2.81 -10.13
C VAL A 136 14.16 2.32 -8.90
N GLY A 137 13.64 2.52 -7.69
CA GLY A 137 14.29 2.07 -6.46
C GLY A 137 13.71 2.71 -5.20
N PRO A 138 14.27 2.38 -4.02
CA PRO A 138 13.66 2.70 -2.74
C PRO A 138 13.67 4.18 -2.36
N ALA A 139 14.54 4.99 -2.97
CA ALA A 139 14.86 6.33 -2.48
C ALA A 139 15.17 6.28 -0.98
N GLU A 140 14.54 7.13 -0.17
CA GLU A 140 14.78 7.21 1.29
C GLU A 140 13.95 6.20 2.12
N ASP A 141 13.04 5.43 1.51
CA ASP A 141 12.11 4.55 2.24
C ASP A 141 12.04 3.15 1.64
N ALA A 142 12.95 2.30 2.12
CA ALA A 142 13.00 0.89 1.72
C ALA A 142 11.74 0.10 2.12
N SER A 143 11.07 0.49 3.22
CA SER A 143 9.87 -0.21 3.70
C SER A 143 8.69 0.02 2.76
N ARG A 144 8.48 1.28 2.35
CA ARG A 144 7.47 1.63 1.34
C ARG A 144 7.75 0.96 0.01
N TRP A 145 9.00 1.00 -0.46
CA TRP A 145 9.40 0.34 -1.70
C TRP A 145 9.11 -1.15 -1.69
N ALA A 146 9.52 -1.84 -0.63
CA ALA A 146 9.29 -3.26 -0.46
C ALA A 146 7.80 -3.60 -0.44
N LEU A 147 7.01 -2.87 0.34
CA LEU A 147 5.57 -3.11 0.46
C LEU A 147 4.86 -2.88 -0.87
N VAL A 148 5.13 -1.77 -1.57
CA VAL A 148 4.55 -1.46 -2.89
C VAL A 148 4.84 -2.59 -3.88
N ASN A 149 6.11 -2.99 -3.98
CA ASN A 149 6.51 -4.04 -4.91
C ASN A 149 5.91 -5.42 -4.55
N ALA A 150 5.92 -5.80 -3.28
CA ALA A 150 5.35 -7.08 -2.84
C ALA A 150 3.84 -7.15 -3.10
N VAL A 151 3.09 -6.09 -2.81
CA VAL A 151 1.64 -6.04 -3.05
C VAL A 151 1.32 -6.00 -4.54
N LEU A 152 2.10 -5.29 -5.36
CA LEU A 152 1.97 -5.35 -6.81
C LEU A 152 2.22 -6.77 -7.34
N ALA A 153 3.26 -7.45 -6.86
CA ALA A 153 3.54 -8.84 -7.22
C ALA A 153 2.37 -9.77 -6.85
N LEU A 154 1.81 -9.62 -5.64
CA LEU A 154 0.63 -10.38 -5.20
C LEU A 154 -0.59 -10.11 -6.09
N ALA A 155 -0.85 -8.84 -6.42
CA ALA A 155 -1.95 -8.45 -7.28
C ALA A 155 -1.84 -9.02 -8.70
N ILE A 156 -0.63 -8.97 -9.30
CA ILE A 156 -0.38 -9.58 -10.62
C ILE A 156 -0.61 -11.09 -10.54
N ARG A 157 -0.03 -11.76 -9.53
CA ARG A 157 -0.18 -13.21 -9.33
C ARG A 157 -1.64 -13.61 -9.21
N PHE A 158 -2.43 -12.84 -8.47
CA PHE A 158 -3.85 -13.12 -8.24
C PHE A 158 -4.72 -12.88 -9.50
N LYS A 159 -4.38 -11.88 -10.32
CA LYS A 159 -5.12 -11.56 -11.55
C LYS A 159 -4.59 -12.26 -12.81
N THR A 160 -3.52 -13.05 -12.69
CA THR A 160 -3.02 -13.84 -13.80
C THR A 160 -4.05 -14.89 -14.18
N ALA A 161 -4.48 -14.87 -15.44
CA ALA A 161 -5.44 -15.84 -15.96
C ALA A 161 -4.78 -17.21 -16.10
N VAL A 162 -5.57 -18.26 -15.91
CA VAL A 162 -5.13 -19.64 -16.11
C VAL A 162 -4.63 -19.82 -17.54
N GLY A 163 -3.44 -20.39 -17.69
CA GLY A 163 -2.75 -20.57 -18.98
C GLY A 163 -1.88 -19.39 -19.42
N SER A 164 -1.85 -18.28 -18.67
CA SER A 164 -0.99 -17.11 -18.95
C SER A 164 0.19 -16.99 -17.97
N GLU A 165 0.38 -17.97 -17.09
CA GLU A 165 1.35 -17.92 -15.99
C GLU A 165 2.78 -17.77 -16.51
N SER A 166 3.16 -18.52 -17.56
CA SER A 166 4.51 -18.45 -18.12
C SER A 166 4.86 -17.09 -18.73
N ASP A 167 3.85 -16.36 -19.22
CA ASP A 167 4.08 -15.06 -19.84
C ASP A 167 4.15 -13.92 -18.83
N ILE A 168 3.39 -14.03 -17.75
CA ILE A 168 3.26 -13.02 -16.71
C ILE A 168 4.23 -13.27 -15.53
N SER A 169 4.72 -14.50 -15.34
CA SER A 169 5.64 -14.81 -14.25
C SER A 169 6.88 -13.92 -14.22
N PRO A 170 7.54 -13.56 -15.34
CA PRO A 170 8.72 -12.68 -15.27
C PRO A 170 8.38 -11.28 -14.73
N VAL A 171 7.16 -10.79 -15.03
CA VAL A 171 6.66 -9.52 -14.51
C VAL A 171 6.40 -9.63 -13.02
N THR A 172 5.68 -10.67 -12.61
CA THR A 172 5.37 -10.93 -11.19
C THR A 172 6.65 -11.05 -10.36
N GLU A 173 7.61 -11.83 -10.86
CA GLU A 173 8.89 -12.10 -10.22
C GLU A 173 9.73 -10.85 -10.10
N SER A 174 9.73 -9.93 -11.08
CA SER A 174 10.53 -8.71 -11.00
C SER A 174 10.11 -7.80 -9.83
N PHE A 175 8.80 -7.64 -9.63
CA PHE A 175 8.27 -6.92 -8.47
C PHE A 175 8.60 -7.65 -7.16
N TYR A 176 8.47 -8.98 -7.12
CA TYR A 176 8.90 -9.73 -5.94
C TYR A 176 10.40 -9.54 -5.66
N GLN A 177 11.27 -9.62 -6.67
CA GLN A 177 12.71 -9.43 -6.53
C GLN A 177 13.06 -8.02 -6.01
N ASN A 178 12.39 -6.98 -6.50
CA ASN A 178 12.56 -5.62 -5.97
C ASN A 178 12.33 -5.53 -4.46
N SER A 179 11.32 -6.25 -3.95
CA SER A 179 11.02 -6.30 -2.52
C SER A 179 12.07 -7.10 -1.73
N VAL A 180 12.55 -8.22 -2.29
CA VAL A 180 13.56 -9.08 -1.66
C VAL A 180 14.92 -8.39 -1.57
N MET A 181 15.31 -7.62 -2.58
CA MET A 181 16.59 -6.91 -2.63
C MET A 181 16.82 -5.95 -1.45
N VAL A 182 15.75 -5.45 -0.82
CA VAL A 182 15.84 -4.56 0.36
C VAL A 182 15.56 -5.27 1.68
N VAL A 183 15.25 -6.57 1.71
CA VAL A 183 14.92 -7.32 2.95
C VAL A 183 16.01 -7.19 4.01
N ARG A 184 17.29 -7.22 3.62
CA ARG A 184 18.40 -7.02 4.56
C ARG A 184 18.30 -5.67 5.28
N GLN A 185 18.00 -4.60 4.55
CA GLN A 185 17.79 -3.28 5.13
C GLN A 185 16.55 -3.29 6.03
N LEU A 186 15.47 -3.96 5.63
CA LEU A 186 14.27 -4.07 6.45
C LEU A 186 14.50 -4.78 7.78
N ILE A 187 15.33 -5.82 7.80
CA ILE A 187 15.62 -6.60 9.01
C ILE A 187 16.50 -5.82 9.98
N LEU A 188 17.47 -5.06 9.45
CA LEU A 188 18.49 -4.37 10.24
C LEU A 188 18.10 -2.94 10.67
N GLN A 189 17.13 -2.31 10.02
CA GLN A 189 16.65 -0.99 10.42
C GLN A 189 15.87 -1.02 11.74
N ASP A 190 15.62 0.16 12.31
CA ASP A 190 14.72 0.30 13.45
C ASP A 190 13.31 -0.20 13.11
N PRO A 191 12.75 -1.13 13.91
CA PRO A 191 11.41 -1.65 13.67
C PRO A 191 10.36 -0.54 13.63
N ASN A 192 9.51 -0.59 12.62
CA ASN A 192 8.33 0.26 12.45
C ASN A 192 7.19 -0.56 11.82
N LEU A 193 5.95 -0.09 11.88
CA LEU A 193 4.82 -0.92 11.42
C LEU A 193 4.88 -1.16 9.90
N LEU A 194 5.38 -0.18 9.14
CA LEU A 194 5.51 -0.30 7.69
C LEU A 194 6.54 -1.37 7.30
N SER A 195 7.65 -1.49 8.03
CA SER A 195 8.64 -2.56 7.81
C SER A 195 8.07 -3.94 8.12
N VAL A 196 7.26 -4.07 9.17
CA VAL A 196 6.53 -5.31 9.50
C VAL A 196 5.55 -5.67 8.38
N GLN A 197 4.73 -4.71 7.94
CA GLN A 197 3.79 -4.92 6.82
C GLN A 197 4.51 -5.33 5.54
N ALA A 198 5.66 -4.72 5.23
CA ALA A 198 6.48 -5.10 4.08
C ALA A 198 6.97 -6.55 4.21
N LEU A 199 7.56 -6.92 5.36
CA LEU A 199 8.02 -8.29 5.61
C LEU A 199 6.88 -9.31 5.49
N LEU A 200 5.69 -9.00 6.02
CA LEU A 200 4.51 -9.86 5.90
C LEU A 200 4.03 -9.99 4.46
N ALA A 201 3.99 -8.90 3.68
CA ALA A 201 3.61 -8.95 2.27
C ALA A 201 4.56 -9.83 1.44
N ILE A 202 5.88 -9.70 1.69
CA ILE A 202 6.88 -10.57 1.05
C ILE A 202 6.66 -12.02 1.49
N ALA A 203 6.40 -12.27 2.79
CA ALA A 203 6.14 -13.61 3.30
C ALA A 203 4.92 -14.27 2.64
N VAL A 204 3.80 -13.55 2.53
CA VAL A 204 2.58 -14.03 1.83
C VAL A 204 2.88 -14.36 0.37
N PHE A 205 3.76 -13.60 -0.29
CA PHE A 205 4.23 -13.98 -1.61
C PHE A 205 5.04 -15.29 -1.55
N SER A 206 6.06 -15.35 -0.68
CA SER A 206 6.95 -16.50 -0.53
C SER A 206 6.23 -17.80 -0.11
N ARG A 207 5.06 -17.74 0.54
CA ARG A 207 4.25 -18.93 0.89
C ARG A 207 3.88 -19.77 -0.34
N GLY A 208 3.74 -19.13 -1.51
CA GLY A 208 3.45 -19.83 -2.76
C GLY A 208 4.67 -20.42 -3.48
N LEU A 209 5.88 -20.26 -2.92
CA LEU A 209 7.11 -20.78 -3.53
C LEU A 209 7.42 -22.20 -3.02
N PRO A 210 8.15 -23.03 -3.80
CA PRO A 210 8.47 -24.39 -3.39
C PRO A 210 9.35 -24.49 -2.14
N ASP A 211 10.23 -23.50 -1.93
CA ASP A 211 11.12 -23.45 -0.76
C ASP A 211 10.50 -22.57 0.35
N PRO A 212 10.13 -23.16 1.50
CA PRO A 212 9.51 -22.42 2.59
C PRO A 212 10.50 -21.56 3.39
N GLN A 213 11.82 -21.66 3.18
CA GLN A 213 12.80 -20.94 4.00
C GLN A 213 12.59 -19.42 3.96
N ALA A 214 12.25 -18.85 2.79
CA ALA A 214 11.95 -17.43 2.68
C ALA A 214 10.72 -17.04 3.52
N PHE A 215 9.63 -17.81 3.43
CA PHE A 215 8.42 -17.59 4.23
C PHE A 215 8.72 -17.61 5.73
N ILE A 216 9.47 -18.62 6.19
CA ILE A 216 9.86 -18.81 7.58
C ILE A 216 10.72 -17.63 8.08
N LEU A 217 11.76 -17.26 7.33
CA LEU A 217 12.66 -16.16 7.66
C LEU A 217 11.90 -14.84 7.79
N LEU A 218 11.11 -14.50 6.78
CA LEU A 218 10.40 -13.21 6.71
C LEU A 218 9.39 -13.08 7.85
N THR A 219 8.62 -14.14 8.10
CA THR A 219 7.62 -14.15 9.17
C THR A 219 8.27 -14.07 10.56
N THR A 220 9.35 -14.82 10.79
CA THR A 220 10.08 -14.77 12.07
C THR A 220 10.64 -13.36 12.35
N ASN A 221 11.16 -12.70 11.31
CA ASN A 221 11.65 -11.32 11.45
C ASN A 221 10.51 -10.32 11.67
N ALA A 222 9.38 -10.47 10.96
CA ALA A 222 8.19 -9.65 11.17
C ALA A 222 7.68 -9.75 12.62
N SER A 223 7.53 -10.98 13.14
CA SER A 223 7.11 -11.23 14.53
C SER A 223 8.07 -10.61 15.54
N ARG A 224 9.39 -10.72 15.31
CA ARG A 224 10.40 -10.10 16.19
C ARG A 224 10.35 -8.58 16.16
N HIS A 225 10.24 -7.98 14.98
CA HIS A 225 10.08 -6.53 14.82
C HIS A 225 8.83 -6.05 15.56
N LEU A 226 7.73 -6.78 15.43
CA LEU A 226 6.47 -6.45 16.07
C LEU A 226 6.52 -6.60 17.60
N GLU A 227 7.20 -7.62 18.12
CA GLU A 227 7.43 -7.76 19.57
C GLU A 227 8.18 -6.54 20.15
N ILE A 228 9.21 -6.08 19.45
CA ILE A 228 9.97 -4.88 19.84
C ILE A 228 9.05 -3.65 19.85
N LEU A 229 8.19 -3.49 18.83
CA LEU A 229 7.21 -2.40 18.77
C LEU A 229 6.18 -2.47 19.91
N SER A 230 5.62 -3.65 20.18
CA SER A 230 4.67 -3.89 21.28
C SER A 230 5.30 -3.51 22.63
N ARG A 231 6.55 -3.92 22.85
CA ARG A 231 7.29 -3.58 24.08
C ARG A 231 7.53 -2.08 24.21
N ARG A 232 7.90 -1.39 23.13
CA ARG A 232 8.08 0.07 23.11
C ARG A 232 6.76 0.80 23.41
N ARG A 233 5.63 0.31 22.89
CA ARG A 233 4.29 0.84 23.17
C ARG A 233 3.86 0.65 24.63
N PHE A 234 4.31 -0.43 25.28
CA PHE A 234 4.00 -0.71 26.68
C PHE A 234 4.91 0.05 27.66
N VAL A 235 6.18 0.26 27.31
CA VAL A 235 7.19 0.91 28.19
C VAL A 235 7.18 2.44 28.03
N GLY A 236 6.83 2.97 26.87
CA GLY A 236 6.69 4.41 26.68
C GLY A 236 5.40 4.92 27.30
N ASN A 237 5.48 5.92 28.19
CA ASN A 237 4.36 6.85 28.41
C ASN A 237 3.80 7.24 27.04
N PHE A 238 2.46 7.36 26.94
CA PHE A 238 1.61 7.53 25.74
C PHE A 238 1.99 8.65 24.72
N THR A 239 3.21 9.17 24.71
CA THR A 239 3.66 10.34 23.95
C THR A 239 4.51 10.02 22.72
N SER A 240 4.56 8.76 22.25
CA SER A 240 5.14 8.50 20.93
C SER A 240 4.14 8.92 19.85
N PRO A 241 4.49 9.83 18.92
CA PRO A 241 3.57 10.39 17.93
C PRO A 241 3.28 9.42 16.78
N VAL A 242 3.60 8.13 16.94
CA VAL A 242 3.30 7.14 15.93
C VAL A 242 1.83 6.74 16.07
N ILE A 243 0.96 7.62 15.58
CA ILE A 243 -0.48 7.44 15.45
C ILE A 243 -0.71 6.41 14.34
N TYR A 244 -0.49 5.13 14.67
CA TYR A 244 -1.25 4.09 14.00
C TYR A 244 -2.61 4.05 14.69
N ASP A 245 -3.67 3.98 13.89
CA ASP A 245 -4.98 3.60 14.40
C ASP A 245 -4.81 2.29 15.19
N GLY A 246 -5.33 2.22 16.43
CA GLY A 246 -5.13 1.05 17.30
C GLY A 246 -5.49 -0.24 16.59
N ASP A 247 -6.55 -0.16 15.79
CA ASP A 247 -7.11 -1.22 14.95
C ASP A 247 -6.16 -1.70 13.84
N GLN A 248 -5.23 -0.86 13.37
CA GLN A 248 -4.23 -1.28 12.38
C GLN A 248 -3.15 -2.13 13.02
N PHE A 249 -2.65 -1.72 14.18
CA PHE A 249 -1.60 -2.46 14.89
C PHE A 249 -2.09 -3.85 15.29
N GLU A 250 -3.31 -3.93 15.82
CA GLU A 250 -3.95 -5.19 16.22
C GLU A 250 -4.11 -6.14 15.02
N ARG A 251 -4.61 -5.66 13.88
CA ARG A 251 -4.70 -6.48 12.65
C ARG A 251 -3.35 -7.00 12.17
N VAL A 252 -2.31 -6.16 12.20
CA VAL A 252 -0.94 -6.59 11.83
C VAL A 252 -0.44 -7.65 12.80
N TYR A 253 -0.74 -7.51 14.08
CA TYR A 253 -0.39 -8.48 15.13
C TYR A 253 -1.06 -9.84 14.93
N GLU A 254 -2.37 -9.86 14.68
CA GLU A 254 -3.10 -11.08 14.40
C GLU A 254 -2.56 -11.82 13.17
N VAL A 255 -2.31 -11.08 12.07
CA VAL A 255 -1.75 -11.68 10.86
C VAL A 255 -0.35 -12.22 11.14
N SER A 256 0.52 -11.44 11.78
CA SER A 256 1.89 -11.86 12.09
C SER A 256 1.92 -13.14 12.93
N ASN A 257 1.09 -13.23 13.97
CA ASN A 257 1.01 -14.41 14.84
C ASN A 257 0.57 -15.65 14.05
N ARG A 258 -0.51 -15.53 13.27
CA ARG A 258 -1.01 -16.65 12.47
C ARG A 258 0.02 -17.18 11.49
N LEU A 259 0.75 -16.30 10.81
CA LEU A 259 1.81 -16.72 9.89
C LEU A 259 2.98 -17.34 10.66
N SER A 260 3.30 -16.82 11.85
CA SER A 260 4.40 -17.31 12.68
C SER A 260 4.14 -18.71 13.21
N GLU A 261 2.88 -19.00 13.55
CA GLU A 261 2.43 -20.35 13.91
C GLU A 261 2.56 -21.30 12.72
N GLU A 262 2.12 -20.88 11.52
CA GLU A 262 2.28 -21.65 10.29
C GLU A 262 3.76 -21.98 10.01
N ALA A 263 4.64 -20.98 10.10
CA ALA A 263 6.08 -21.16 9.93
C ALA A 263 6.66 -22.15 10.95
N SER A 264 6.22 -22.07 12.21
CA SER A 264 6.64 -22.97 13.28
C SER A 264 6.25 -24.43 13.00
N LEU A 265 5.05 -24.66 12.47
CA LEU A 265 4.59 -26.01 12.08
C LEU A 265 5.39 -26.58 10.90
N ILE A 266 5.79 -25.74 9.94
CA ILE A 266 6.66 -26.16 8.83
C ILE A 266 8.04 -26.56 9.36
N MET A 267 8.64 -25.73 10.23
CA MET A 267 9.93 -26.02 10.86
C MET A 267 9.90 -27.34 11.66
N GLN A 268 8.83 -27.58 12.43
CA GLN A 268 8.66 -28.83 13.18
C GLN A 268 8.60 -30.04 12.24
N ARG A 269 7.81 -29.98 11.17
CA ARG A 269 7.75 -31.06 10.17
C ARG A 269 9.12 -31.38 9.56
N GLN A 270 9.89 -30.34 9.21
CA GLN A 270 11.25 -30.51 8.67
C GLN A 270 12.22 -31.14 9.68
N MET A 271 12.06 -30.86 10.98
CA MET A 271 12.88 -31.46 12.04
C MET A 271 12.59 -32.94 12.27
N TYR A 272 11.33 -33.37 12.14
CA TYR A 272 10.90 -34.74 12.42
C TYR A 272 10.88 -35.68 11.21
N GLU A 273 10.95 -35.15 9.98
CA GLU A 273 11.15 -35.92 8.75
C GLU A 273 12.44 -35.47 8.02
N PRO A 274 13.64 -35.84 8.51
CA PRO A 274 14.86 -35.59 7.77
C PRO A 274 14.79 -36.40 6.47
N THR A 275 14.83 -35.72 5.32
CA THR A 275 14.78 -36.27 3.96
C THR A 275 15.42 -37.65 3.83
N GLY A 276 14.61 -38.69 3.99
CA GLY A 276 14.98 -40.08 3.82
C GLY A 276 14.63 -40.56 2.42
N THR A 277 15.25 -39.99 1.39
CA THR A 277 15.31 -40.58 0.05
C THR A 277 16.60 -40.17 -0.63
N GLY A 278 17.70 -40.72 -0.15
CA GLY A 278 18.87 -40.97 -1.00
C GLY A 278 18.58 -42.24 -1.80
N ILE A 279 18.19 -42.08 -3.06
CA ILE A 279 18.34 -43.11 -4.08
C ILE A 279 18.94 -42.41 -5.29
N LEU A 280 20.26 -42.54 -5.46
CA LEU A 280 20.91 -43.27 -6.55
C LEU A 280 22.34 -43.59 -6.13
#